data_AF-A0A966QIH8-F1
#
_entry.id   AF-A0A966QIH8-F1
#
_cell.length_a   1.000
_cell.length_b   1.000
_cell.length_c   1.000
_cell.angle_alpha   90.00
_cell.angle_beta   90.00
_cell.angle_gamma   90.00
#
_symmetry.space_group_name_H-M   'P 1'
#
loop_
_entity.id
_entity.type
_entity.pdbx_description
1 polymer ?
#
loop_
_entity_poly.entity_id
_entity_poly.type
_entity_poly.pdbx_seq_one_letter_code
_entity_poly.pdbx_strand_id
1 'polypeptide(L)'
;SATVMVATDVAARGIHIDDVPLVVHYDLPEDVKDYIHRSGRTGRAGRDGEVVSLLDGSARKSTIRLLKGSDIEVTFKDFPFEDDESIADAIGAIGTVPTRSLVDQRQMS
;
A
#
# COMPACT_ATOMS: atom_id res chain seq x y z
N SER A 1 7.35 -14.92 15.42
CA SER A 1 6.45 -15.37 14.35
C SER A 1 5.49 -14.24 14.02
N ALA A 2 5.12 -14.07 12.75
CA ALA A 2 4.08 -13.13 12.33
C ALA A 2 2.93 -13.92 11.71
N THR A 3 1.69 -13.52 11.98
CA THR A 3 0.52 -14.08 11.30
C THR A 3 0.34 -13.30 10.00
N VAL A 4 0.50 -13.99 8.87
CA VAL A 4 0.43 -13.39 7.53
C VAL A 4 -0.73 -14.00 6.77
N MET A 5 -1.49 -13.16 6.07
CA MET A 5 -2.46 -13.59 5.08
C MET A 5 -2.10 -12.99 3.73
N VAL A 6 -2.06 -13.83 2.69
CA VAL A 6 -1.83 -13.43 1.30
C VAL A 6 -3.11 -13.68 0.52
N ALA A 7 -3.56 -12.68 -0.25
CA ALA A 7 -4.76 -12.78 -1.09
C ALA A 7 -4.55 -12.05 -2.41
N THR A 8 -5.19 -12.57 -3.47
CA THR A 8 -5.36 -11.89 -4.75
C THR A 8 -6.76 -11.30 -4.84
N ASP A 9 -7.01 -10.44 -5.84
CA ASP A 9 -8.31 -9.76 -6.03
C ASP A 9 -9.51 -10.69 -6.17
N VAL A 10 -9.28 -11.92 -6.63
CA VAL A 10 -10.30 -12.96 -6.73
C VAL A 10 -10.53 -13.62 -5.36
N ALA A 11 -9.46 -13.88 -4.60
CA ALA A 11 -9.53 -14.52 -3.29
C ALA A 11 -10.02 -13.58 -2.16
N ALA A 12 -9.88 -12.26 -2.34
CA ALA A 12 -10.33 -11.26 -1.36
C ALA A 12 -11.86 -11.02 -1.37
N ARG A 13 -12.57 -11.44 -2.43
CA ARG A 13 -14.03 -11.32 -2.53
C ARG A 13 -14.72 -12.41 -1.70
N GLY A 14 -15.01 -12.08 -0.44
CA GLY A 14 -15.77 -12.95 0.47
C GLY A 14 -15.14 -13.09 1.86
N ILE A 15 -13.90 -12.62 2.04
CA ILE A 15 -13.24 -12.63 3.35
C ILE A 15 -13.24 -11.21 3.91
N HIS A 16 -14.07 -10.99 4.91
CA HIS A 16 -14.14 -9.72 5.63
C HIS A 16 -13.00 -9.65 6.66
N ILE A 17 -11.81 -9.24 6.22
CA ILE A 17 -10.67 -8.98 7.10
C ILE A 17 -10.66 -7.50 7.44
N ASP A 18 -10.96 -7.18 8.69
CA ASP A 18 -10.90 -5.83 9.20
C ASP A 18 -9.84 -5.77 10.32
N ASP A 19 -9.34 -4.56 10.58
CA ASP A 19 -8.47 -4.23 11.70
C ASP A 19 -7.07 -4.86 11.68
N VAL A 20 -6.50 -5.05 10.49
CA VAL A 20 -5.07 -5.42 10.40
C VAL A 20 -4.21 -4.19 10.66
N PRO A 21 -3.07 -4.31 11.37
CA PRO A 21 -2.18 -3.18 11.63
C PRO A 21 -1.42 -2.72 10.37
N LEU A 22 -1.23 -3.63 9.41
CA LEU A 22 -0.44 -3.42 8.20
C LEU A 22 -1.14 -4.03 6.99
N VAL A 23 -1.23 -3.26 5.92
CA VAL A 23 -1.57 -3.76 4.58
C VAL A 23 -0.34 -3.66 3.70
N VAL A 24 -0.01 -4.73 2.97
CA VAL A 24 1.07 -4.74 1.99
C VAL A 24 0.49 -4.94 0.59
N HIS A 25 0.66 -3.94 -0.29
CA HIS A 25 0.43 -4.11 -1.72
C HIS A 25 1.69 -4.72 -2.33
N TYR A 26 1.59 -6.00 -2.70
CA TYR A 26 2.65 -6.68 -3.45
C TYR A 26 2.72 -6.10 -4.88
N ASP A 27 1.58 -6.02 -5.55
CA ASP A 27 1.41 -5.27 -6.79
C ASP A 27 0.63 -3.98 -6.50
N LEU A 28 1.09 -2.86 -7.03
CA LEU A 28 0.40 -1.58 -6.86
C LEU A 28 -0.94 -1.60 -7.63
N PRO A 29 -2.06 -1.21 -6.99
CA PRO A 29 -3.34 -1.04 -7.67
C PRO A 29 -3.26 -0.08 -8.87
N GLU A 30 -4.02 -0.36 -9.93
CA GLU A 30 -3.99 0.43 -11.18
C GLU A 30 -4.68 1.80 -11.07
N ASP A 31 -5.61 1.95 -10.13
CA ASP A 31 -6.31 3.20 -9.86
C ASP A 31 -6.42 3.53 -8.37
N VAL A 32 -6.63 4.82 -8.08
CA VAL A 32 -6.63 5.36 -6.71
C VAL A 32 -7.82 4.84 -5.87
N LYS A 33 -8.93 4.53 -6.52
CA LYS A 33 -10.13 4.03 -5.83
C LYS A 33 -9.89 2.61 -5.33
N ASP A 34 -9.29 1.76 -6.15
CA ASP A 34 -8.87 0.43 -5.75
C ASP A 34 -7.75 0.48 -4.70
N TYR A 35 -6.81 1.41 -4.81
CA TYR A 35 -5.82 1.67 -3.78
C TYR A 35 -6.47 1.94 -2.41
N ILE A 36 -7.43 2.86 -2.35
CA ILE A 36 -8.17 3.18 -1.12
C ILE A 36 -8.96 1.98 -0.61
N HIS A 37 -9.67 1.26 -1.48
CA HIS A 37 -10.50 0.11 -1.08
C HIS A 37 -9.70 -1.04 -0.48
N ARG A 38 -8.56 -1.39 -1.09
CA ARG A 38 -7.68 -2.45 -0.60
C ARG A 38 -6.96 -2.02 0.68
N SER A 39 -6.59 -0.74 0.76
CA SER A 39 -5.95 -0.15 1.94
C SER A 39 -6.90 -0.02 3.13
N GLY A 40 -8.22 0.06 2.90
CA GLY A 40 -9.24 0.25 3.92
C GLY A 40 -9.43 -0.89 4.94
N ARG A 41 -8.48 -1.83 5.01
CA ARG A 41 -8.40 -2.93 5.99
C ARG A 41 -7.60 -2.56 7.24
N THR A 42 -6.84 -1.47 7.19
CA THR A 42 -6.08 -0.92 8.32
C THR A 42 -6.65 0.41 8.84
N GLY A 43 -6.21 0.81 10.03
CA GLY A 43 -6.51 2.10 10.69
C GLY A 43 -7.99 2.51 10.78
N ARG A 44 -8.88 1.56 11.08
CA ARG A 44 -10.31 1.81 11.36
C ARG A 44 -10.55 2.18 12.82
N ALA A 45 -11.63 2.92 13.06
CA ALA A 45 -12.08 3.35 14.39
C ALA A 45 -11.03 4.16 15.17
N GLY A 46 -10.28 5.02 14.48
CA GLY A 46 -9.26 5.88 15.10
C GLY A 46 -7.98 5.17 15.53
N ARG A 47 -7.81 3.90 15.15
CA ARG A 47 -6.55 3.18 15.35
C ARG A 47 -5.53 3.55 14.30
N ASP A 48 -4.26 3.47 14.69
CA ASP A 48 -3.14 3.61 13.77
C ASP A 48 -3.04 2.40 12.85
N GLY A 49 -2.42 2.62 11.70
CA GLY A 49 -2.25 1.62 10.67
C GLY A 49 -1.32 2.11 9.58
N GLU A 50 -0.67 1.18 8.89
CA GLU A 50 0.24 1.50 7.79
C GLU A 50 -0.12 0.71 6.53
N VAL A 51 0.12 1.35 5.39
CA VAL A 51 0.08 0.70 4.09
C VAL A 51 1.48 0.78 3.49
N VAL A 52 1.98 -0.37 3.08
CA VAL A 52 3.27 -0.53 2.42
C VAL A 52 3.01 -1.03 0.99
N SER A 53 3.58 -0.38 -0.01
CA SER A 53 3.59 -0.84 -1.38
C SER A 53 5.01 -1.25 -1.76
N LEU A 54 5.16 -2.45 -2.28
CA LEU A 54 6.40 -2.89 -2.91
C LEU A 54 6.40 -2.36 -4.35
N LEU A 55 7.47 -1.67 -4.73
CA LEU A 55 7.57 -0.99 -6.01
C LEU A 55 8.83 -1.48 -6.72
N ASP A 56 8.70 -1.75 -8.02
CA ASP A 56 9.87 -1.87 -8.89
C ASP A 56 10.64 -0.54 -8.94
N GLY A 57 11.92 -0.58 -9.32
CA GLY A 57 12.77 0.63 -9.34
C GLY A 57 12.28 1.75 -10.26
N SER A 58 11.38 1.45 -11.21
CA SER A 58 10.80 2.42 -12.14
C SER A 58 9.44 2.98 -11.71
N ALA A 59 8.75 2.32 -10.78
CA ALA A 59 7.36 2.56 -10.42
C ALA A 59 7.14 3.82 -9.57
N ARG A 60 8.20 4.51 -9.14
CA ARG A 60 8.07 5.76 -8.37
C ARG A 60 7.24 6.81 -9.13
N LYS A 61 7.51 7.01 -10.42
CA LYS A 61 6.80 8.01 -11.25
C LYS A 61 5.34 7.63 -11.49
N SER A 62 5.05 6.36 -11.76
CA SER A 62 3.67 5.88 -11.94
C SER A 62 2.89 5.97 -10.64
N THR A 63 3.50 5.64 -9.49
CA THR A 63 2.88 5.78 -8.16
C THR A 63 2.49 7.23 -7.86
N ILE A 64 3.37 8.19 -8.14
CA ILE A 64 3.03 9.62 -7.95
C ILE A 64 1.86 10.04 -8.86
N ARG A 65 1.79 9.51 -10.08
CA ARG A 65 0.67 9.79 -11.00
C ARG A 65 -0.64 9.15 -10.53
N LEU A 66 -0.58 7.92 -10.02
CA LEU A 66 -1.72 7.19 -9.47
C LEU A 66 -2.37 7.97 -8.33
N LEU A 67 -1.56 8.49 -7.40
CA LEU A 67 -2.05 9.21 -6.22
C LEU A 67 -2.33 10.70 -6.50
N LYS A 68 -2.05 11.18 -7.71
CA LYS A 68 -2.23 12.60 -8.06
C LYS A 68 -3.71 12.98 -7.96
N GLY A 69 -3.98 14.06 -7.21
CA GLY A 69 -5.35 14.54 -6.99
C GLY A 69 -6.06 13.88 -5.80
N SER A 70 -5.37 12.98 -5.09
CA SER A 70 -5.75 12.54 -3.74
C SER A 70 -4.94 13.28 -2.68
N ASP A 71 -5.41 13.26 -1.44
CA ASP A 71 -4.71 13.76 -0.24
C ASP A 71 -3.78 12.68 0.37
N ILE A 72 -3.44 11.66 -0.42
CA ILE A 72 -2.59 10.56 0.02
C ILE A 72 -1.13 11.00 -0.04
N GLU A 73 -0.52 11.20 1.12
CA GLU A 73 0.91 11.43 1.24
C GLU A 73 1.67 10.09 1.24
N VAL A 74 2.55 9.90 0.25
CA VAL A 74 3.43 8.74 0.15
C VAL A 74 4.87 9.11 0.46
N THR A 75 5.51 8.33 1.31
CA THR A 75 6.96 8.38 1.56
C THR A 75 7.62 7.23 0.82
N PHE A 76 8.62 7.53 -0.02
CA PHE A 76 9.42 6.50 -0.67
C PHE A 76 10.67 6.23 0.17
N LYS A 77 10.97 4.95 0.40
CA LYS A 77 12.20 4.49 1.02
C LYS A 77 12.87 3.51 0.05
N ASP A 78 14.17 3.67 -0.15
CA ASP A 78 14.94 2.70 -0.92
C ASP A 78 15.03 1.39 -0.12
N PHE A 79 15.02 0.25 -0.82
CA PHE A 79 15.08 -1.05 -0.17
C PHE A 79 16.48 -1.22 0.45
N PRO A 80 16.60 -1.53 1.76
CA PRO A 80 17.88 -1.43 2.48
C PRO A 80 18.84 -2.61 2.22
N PHE A 81 18.59 -3.41 1.19
CA PHE A 81 19.39 -4.59 0.86
C PHE A 81 20.22 -4.28 -0.37
N GLU A 82 21.41 -3.71 -0.16
CA GLU A 82 22.38 -3.38 -1.21
C GLU A 82 23.10 -4.63 -1.76
N ASP A 83 22.93 -5.80 -1.12
CA ASP A 83 23.79 -6.97 -1.32
C ASP A 83 23.29 -8.00 -2.34
N ASP A 84 22.10 -7.84 -2.93
CA ASP A 84 21.60 -8.74 -3.97
C ASP A 84 20.95 -7.97 -5.14
N GLU A 85 21.70 -7.87 -6.24
CA GLU A 85 21.31 -7.18 -7.48
C GLU A 85 19.96 -7.69 -8.01
N SER A 86 19.66 -8.98 -7.80
CA SER A 86 18.39 -9.59 -8.22
C SER A 86 17.18 -9.12 -7.41
N ILE A 87 17.38 -8.78 -6.14
CA ILE A 87 16.32 -8.26 -5.25
C ILE A 87 16.14 -6.76 -5.47
N ALA A 88 17.24 -6.02 -5.67
CA ALA A 88 17.19 -4.59 -5.96
C ALA A 88 16.46 -4.29 -7.28
N ASP A 89 16.65 -5.12 -8.31
CA ASP A 89 15.95 -4.99 -9.58
C ASP A 89 14.46 -5.37 -9.46
N ALA A 90 14.11 -6.32 -8.59
CA ALA A 90 12.73 -6.75 -8.37
C ALA A 90 11.93 -5.79 -7.46
N ILE A 91 12.57 -5.22 -6.43
CA ILE A 91 11.97 -4.28 -5.47
C ILE A 91 12.94 -3.11 -5.31
N GLY A 92 12.79 -2.10 -6.17
CA GLY A 92 13.66 -0.93 -6.15
C GLY A 92 13.24 0.15 -5.15
N ALA A 93 12.00 0.12 -4.64
CA ALA A 93 11.54 1.04 -3.60
C ALA A 93 10.38 0.48 -2.77
N ILE A 94 10.22 1.01 -1.56
CA ILE A 94 9.05 0.83 -0.71
C ILE A 94 8.30 2.16 -0.64
N GLY A 95 7.03 2.18 -1.05
CA GLY A 95 6.12 3.28 -0.75
C GLY A 95 5.41 3.03 0.59
N THR A 96 5.46 3.97 1.52
CA THR A 96 4.71 3.89 2.78
C THR A 96 3.71 5.02 2.89
N VAL A 97 2.48 4.70 3.29
CA VAL A 97 1.39 5.66 3.50
C VAL A 97 0.80 5.46 4.90
N PRO A 98 0.81 6.50 5.76
CA PRO A 98 0.15 6.42 7.06
C PRO A 98 -1.38 6.50 6.87
N THR A 99 -2.14 5.72 7.66
CA THR A 99 -3.59 5.61 7.44
C THR A 99 -4.35 6.94 7.61
N ARG A 100 -3.82 7.90 8.36
CA ARG A 100 -4.39 9.27 8.45
C ARG A 100 -4.62 9.91 7.07
N SER A 101 -3.69 9.71 6.14
CA SER A 101 -3.77 10.25 4.77
C SER A 101 -4.82 9.53 3.90
N LEU A 102 -5.33 8.38 4.33
CA LEU A 102 -6.37 7.60 3.64
C LEU A 102 -7.79 7.89 4.18
N VAL A 103 -7.89 8.36 5.43
CA VAL A 103 -9.17 8.66 6.07
C VAL A 103 -9.79 9.93 5.48
N ASP A 104 -8.99 10.96 5.23
CA ASP A 104 -9.46 12.25 4.70
C ASP A 104 -10.11 12.12 3.31
N GLN A 105 -9.66 11.16 2.50
CA GLN A 105 -10.21 10.86 1.18
C GLN A 105 -11.63 10.27 1.19
N ARG A 106 -12.06 9.68 2.32
CA ARG A 106 -13.41 9.06 2.43
C ARG A 106 -14.52 10.07 2.69
N GLN A 107 -14.19 11.31 3.09
CA GLN A 107 -15.19 12.36 3.36
C GLN A 107 -15.55 13.21 2.13
N MET A 108 -14.89 13.00 0.99
CA MET A 108 -15.11 13.75 -0.25
C MET A 108 -15.87 12.98 -1.33
N SER A 109 -16.47 11.83 -0.99
CA SER A 109 -17.33 11.03 -1.88
C SER A 109 -18.80 11.12 -1.49
#